data_AF-A0A536CCY9-F1
#
_entry.id   AF-A0A536CCY9-F1
#
_cell.length_a   1.000
_cell.length_b   1.000
_cell.length_c   1.000
_cell.angle_alpha   90.00
_cell.angle_beta   90.00
_cell.angle_gamma   90.00
#
_symmetry.space_group_name_H-M   'P 1'
#
loop_
_entity.id
_entity.type
_entity.pdbx_description
1 polymer ?
#
loop_
_entity_poly.entity_id
_entity_poly.type
_entity_poly.pdbx_seq_one_letter_code
_entity_poly.pdbx_strand_id
1 'polypeptide(L)'
;MTFRAEHASSGSVAGAVFNAASMPVQSAPGSVVSVRILFLGTDFVWPADGGGRVRTLSQLSVLSSLPDVERIRLFTGMETAIGEEDRAALLRQLPKLDLADPVFHPVHLFKYPRYVPHVAWLRLAHGVPYIAGKWDSASFRTALERELSRDAYDVVWLNGLGIAHYLSLVRGLQPKARVILDQHNVESDRFAQFARRQRGAKKLLADAEWRATRRFERGVLRAVDA
;
A
#
# COMPACT_ATOMS: atom_id res chain seq x y z
N MET A 1 -34.63 57.66 -33.71
CA MET A 1 -35.21 57.45 -35.05
C MET A 1 -35.05 55.98 -35.39
N THR A 2 -36.11 55.44 -35.95
CA THR A 2 -36.55 54.05 -36.09
C THR A 2 -35.66 53.14 -36.97
N PHE A 3 -35.90 51.83 -36.85
CA PHE A 3 -35.53 50.68 -37.72
C PHE A 3 -34.20 49.96 -37.48
N ARG A 4 -34.06 48.63 -37.63
CA ARG A 4 -34.93 47.43 -37.61
C ARG A 4 -33.97 46.26 -37.83
N ALA A 5 -34.27 45.12 -37.22
CA ALA A 5 -33.56 43.86 -37.39
C ALA A 5 -33.65 43.31 -38.82
N GLU A 6 -32.60 42.61 -39.28
CA GLU A 6 -32.71 41.50 -40.23
C GLU A 6 -31.73 40.36 -39.87
N HIS A 7 -32.19 39.16 -40.23
CA HIS A 7 -31.77 37.83 -39.83
C HIS A 7 -30.70 37.20 -40.75
N ALA A 8 -30.17 36.08 -40.26
CA ALA A 8 -29.47 34.96 -40.94
C ALA A 8 -27.97 35.19 -41.23
N SER A 9 -27.06 34.23 -41.02
CA SER A 9 -27.19 32.78 -41.08
C SER A 9 -26.23 32.04 -40.12
N SER A 10 -26.79 30.99 -39.51
CA SER A 10 -26.19 29.70 -39.15
C SER A 10 -24.70 29.45 -39.43
N GLY A 11 -23.94 29.22 -38.36
CA GLY A 11 -22.63 28.56 -38.36
C GLY A 11 -22.51 27.71 -37.09
N SER A 12 -22.98 26.46 -37.19
CA SER A 12 -22.90 25.43 -36.16
C SER A 12 -21.45 25.12 -35.79
N VAL A 13 -21.08 25.26 -34.51
CA VAL A 13 -19.90 24.58 -33.95
C VAL A 13 -20.43 23.45 -33.09
N ALA A 14 -20.44 22.27 -33.71
CA ALA A 14 -20.87 21.01 -33.14
C ALA A 14 -20.07 20.69 -31.86
N GLY A 15 -20.81 20.24 -30.85
CA GLY A 15 -20.27 19.79 -29.57
C GLY A 15 -19.36 18.57 -29.73
N ALA A 16 -18.21 18.63 -29.07
CA ALA A 16 -17.46 17.44 -28.71
C ALA A 16 -18.14 16.81 -27.48
N VAL A 17 -19.12 15.96 -27.75
CA VAL A 17 -19.70 15.06 -26.75
C VAL A 17 -18.60 14.09 -26.34
N PHE A 18 -18.18 14.15 -25.08
CA PHE A 18 -17.34 13.13 -24.47
C PHE A 18 -18.04 11.77 -24.62
N ASN A 19 -17.51 10.94 -25.52
CA ASN A 19 -17.99 9.59 -25.74
C ASN A 19 -17.48 8.72 -24.59
N ALA A 20 -18.21 8.75 -23.47
CA ALA A 20 -18.08 7.77 -22.41
C ALA A 20 -18.61 6.43 -22.95
N ALA A 21 -17.75 5.71 -23.67
CA ALA A 21 -17.99 4.33 -24.02
C ALA A 21 -18.16 3.54 -22.72
N SER A 22 -19.43 3.37 -22.38
CA SER A 22 -19.91 2.66 -21.22
C SER A 22 -19.58 1.19 -21.43
N MET A 23 -18.59 0.69 -20.70
CA MET A 23 -18.38 -0.73 -20.51
C MET A 23 -19.58 -1.28 -19.73
N PRO A 24 -20.34 -2.26 -20.25
CA PRO A 24 -21.41 -2.86 -19.47
C PRO A 24 -20.77 -3.78 -18.43
N VAL A 25 -20.67 -3.32 -17.18
CA VAL A 25 -20.61 -4.24 -16.04
C VAL A 25 -22.03 -4.72 -15.80
N GLN A 26 -22.48 -5.67 -16.62
CA GLN A 26 -23.64 -6.50 -16.27
C GLN A 26 -23.14 -7.61 -15.35
N SER A 27 -23.08 -7.33 -14.06
CA SER A 27 -23.07 -8.37 -13.04
C SER A 27 -24.52 -8.85 -12.89
N ALA A 28 -24.77 -10.13 -13.15
CA ALA A 28 -26.07 -10.74 -12.92
C ALA A 28 -26.51 -10.55 -11.44
N PRO A 29 -27.79 -10.25 -11.16
CA PRO A 29 -28.29 -10.17 -9.79
C PRO A 29 -28.37 -11.60 -9.22
N GLY A 30 -27.38 -12.00 -8.42
CA GLY A 30 -27.44 -13.29 -7.73
C GLY A 30 -26.14 -13.87 -7.16
N SER A 31 -24.95 -13.36 -7.52
CA SER A 31 -23.70 -13.76 -6.85
C SER A 31 -23.07 -12.53 -6.21
N VAL A 32 -23.25 -12.37 -4.90
CA VAL A 32 -22.39 -11.47 -4.12
C VAL A 32 -20.99 -12.05 -4.24
N VAL A 33 -20.09 -11.36 -4.95
CA VAL A 33 -18.69 -11.76 -5.00
C VAL A 33 -18.14 -11.49 -3.61
N SER A 34 -17.94 -12.55 -2.85
CA SER A 34 -17.43 -12.49 -1.48
C SER A 34 -15.91 -12.32 -1.54
N VAL A 35 -15.41 -11.13 -1.21
CA VAL A 35 -13.99 -10.76 -1.34
C VAL A 35 -13.28 -10.96 0.00
N ARG A 36 -12.24 -11.80 -0.01
CA ARG A 36 -11.32 -11.99 1.12
C ARG A 36 -10.05 -11.20 0.90
N ILE A 37 -9.76 -10.26 1.81
CA ILE A 37 -8.63 -9.34 1.70
C ILE A 37 -7.55 -9.73 2.73
N LEU A 38 -6.30 -9.86 2.29
CA LEU A 38 -5.14 -9.82 3.17
C LEU A 38 -4.58 -8.39 3.17
N PHE A 39 -4.65 -7.72 4.31
CA PHE A 39 -4.10 -6.38 4.50
C PHE A 39 -2.74 -6.44 5.18
N LEU A 40 -1.68 -6.13 4.43
CA LEU A 40 -0.29 -6.10 4.90
C LEU A 40 0.07 -4.68 5.33
N GLY A 41 0.08 -4.46 6.65
CA GLY A 41 0.38 -3.18 7.26
C GLY A 41 1.80 -3.09 7.83
N THR A 42 2.33 -1.88 7.87
CA THR A 42 3.61 -1.59 8.52
C THR A 42 3.49 -1.47 10.04
N ASP A 43 2.32 -1.13 10.57
CA ASP A 43 2.14 -0.93 12.01
C ASP A 43 0.73 -1.37 12.41
N PHE A 44 0.57 -1.66 13.70
CA PHE A 44 -0.74 -1.88 14.28
C PHE A 44 -1.50 -0.56 14.36
N VAL A 45 -2.79 -0.61 14.04
CA VAL A 45 -3.60 0.58 13.71
C VAL A 45 -4.33 1.17 14.91
N TRP A 46 -4.17 0.57 16.09
CA TRP A 46 -4.89 0.94 17.31
C TRP A 46 -3.95 1.21 18.50
N PRO A 47 -4.22 2.23 19.33
CA PRO A 47 -5.17 3.31 19.10
C PRO A 47 -4.72 4.19 17.92
N ALA A 48 -5.68 4.83 17.24
CA ALA A 48 -5.41 5.69 16.09
C ALA A 48 -4.93 7.09 16.53
N ASP A 49 -3.74 7.14 17.12
CA ASP A 49 -3.11 8.33 17.72
C ASP A 49 -2.21 9.12 16.75
N GLY A 50 -1.95 8.58 15.56
CA GLY A 50 -1.12 9.20 14.52
C GLY A 50 -1.78 9.16 13.14
N GLY A 51 -1.43 10.13 12.28
CA GLY A 51 -2.08 10.30 10.97
C GLY A 51 -2.06 9.05 10.07
N GLY A 52 -0.98 8.26 10.09
CA GLY A 52 -0.90 7.00 9.36
C GLY A 52 -1.86 5.92 9.90
N ARG A 53 -1.99 5.82 11.22
CA ARG A 53 -2.92 4.88 11.88
C ARG A 53 -4.37 5.30 11.68
N VAL A 54 -4.69 6.59 11.83
CA VAL A 54 -6.03 7.16 11.54
C VAL A 54 -6.45 6.82 10.12
N ARG A 55 -5.60 7.11 9.14
CA ARG A 55 -5.90 6.80 7.73
C ARG A 55 -6.15 5.31 7.53
N THR A 56 -5.24 4.46 8.01
CA THR A 56 -5.35 3.00 7.81
C THR A 56 -6.61 2.46 8.46
N LEU A 57 -6.95 2.94 9.67
CA LEU A 57 -8.17 2.56 10.37
C LEU A 57 -9.43 3.01 9.60
N SER A 58 -9.44 4.24 9.05
CA SER A 58 -10.54 4.71 8.20
C SER A 58 -10.70 3.86 6.93
N GLN A 59 -9.59 3.45 6.30
CA GLN A 59 -9.63 2.57 5.12
C GLN A 59 -10.20 1.20 5.47
N LEU A 60 -9.74 0.58 6.56
CA LEU A 60 -10.26 -0.69 7.04
C LEU A 60 -11.75 -0.59 7.42
N SER A 61 -12.17 0.54 8.00
CA SER A 61 -13.58 0.81 8.31
C SER A 61 -14.46 0.88 7.06
N VAL A 62 -14.00 1.58 6.02
CA VAL A 62 -14.70 1.62 4.74
C VAL A 62 -14.74 0.22 4.11
N LEU A 63 -13.62 -0.49 4.04
CA LEU A 63 -13.60 -1.85 3.48
C LEU A 63 -14.53 -2.80 4.25
N SER A 64 -14.54 -2.72 5.59
CA SER A 64 -15.40 -3.57 6.43
C SER A 64 -16.89 -3.25 6.29
N SER A 65 -17.26 -2.07 5.79
CA SER A 65 -18.68 -1.70 5.58
C SER A 65 -19.22 -2.13 4.23
N LEU A 66 -18.35 -2.47 3.27
CA LEU A 66 -18.77 -2.90 1.92
C LEU A 66 -19.43 -4.28 1.99
N PRO A 67 -20.60 -4.50 1.35
CA PRO A 67 -21.30 -5.77 1.38
C PRO A 67 -20.52 -6.90 0.70
N ASP A 68 -19.77 -6.58 -0.36
CA ASP A 68 -18.98 -7.54 -1.14
C ASP A 68 -17.70 -7.99 -0.41
N VAL A 69 -17.25 -7.28 0.63
CA VAL A 69 -16.11 -7.71 1.43
C VAL A 69 -16.59 -8.74 2.45
N GLU A 70 -16.07 -9.95 2.38
CA GLU A 70 -16.36 -11.01 3.36
C GLU A 70 -15.56 -10.79 4.64
N ARG A 71 -14.25 -10.60 4.47
CA ARG A 71 -13.27 -10.70 5.54
C ARG A 71 -12.01 -9.92 5.19
N ILE A 72 -11.43 -9.30 6.20
CA ILE A 72 -10.16 -8.60 6.11
C ILE A 72 -9.21 -9.22 7.13
N ARG A 73 -8.17 -9.90 6.65
CA ARG A 73 -7.09 -10.41 7.49
C ARG A 73 -6.01 -9.35 7.61
N LEU A 74 -5.83 -8.76 8.79
CA LEU A 74 -4.79 -7.78 9.06
C LEU A 74 -3.51 -8.49 9.53
N PHE A 75 -2.44 -8.31 8.75
CA PHE A 75 -1.10 -8.81 9.06
C PHE A 75 -0.14 -7.63 9.17
N THR A 76 0.44 -7.43 10.36
CA THR A 76 1.28 -6.26 10.65
C THR A 76 2.58 -6.64 11.33
N GLY A 77 3.65 -5.91 11.00
CA GLY A 77 4.89 -5.94 11.76
C GLY A 77 4.78 -5.11 13.03
N MET A 78 5.47 -5.52 14.09
CA MET A 78 5.33 -4.92 15.42
C MET A 78 6.65 -4.78 16.15
N GLU A 79 6.90 -3.65 16.79
CA GLU A 79 8.06 -3.52 17.71
C GLU A 79 7.69 -3.79 19.17
N THR A 80 6.44 -3.54 19.52
CA THR A 80 5.90 -3.69 20.87
C THR A 80 4.76 -4.69 20.86
N ALA A 81 4.59 -5.44 21.94
CA ALA A 81 3.44 -6.31 22.10
C ALA A 81 2.14 -5.47 22.09
N ILE A 82 1.11 -5.96 21.41
CA ILE A 82 -0.24 -5.40 21.51
C ILE A 82 -0.89 -5.97 22.75
N GLY A 83 -1.48 -5.12 23.58
CA GLY A 83 -2.33 -5.58 24.67
C GLY A 83 -3.59 -6.27 24.14
N GLU A 84 -4.04 -7.32 24.81
CA GLU A 84 -5.28 -8.03 24.43
C GLU A 84 -6.50 -7.08 24.40
N GLU A 85 -6.50 -6.06 25.24
CA GLU A 85 -7.55 -5.03 25.26
C GLU A 85 -7.60 -4.22 23.96
N ASP A 86 -6.45 -3.81 23.43
CA ASP A 86 -6.34 -3.06 22.19
C ASP A 86 -6.75 -3.92 20.97
N ARG A 87 -6.38 -5.20 20.97
CA ARG A 87 -6.85 -6.16 19.96
C ARG A 87 -8.36 -6.27 19.98
N ALA A 88 -8.93 -6.48 21.17
CA ALA A 88 -10.37 -6.62 21.33
C ALA A 88 -11.11 -5.33 20.97
N ALA A 89 -10.55 -4.16 21.28
CA ALA A 89 -11.11 -2.87 20.91
C ALA A 89 -11.18 -2.68 19.39
N LEU A 90 -10.09 -3.00 18.67
CA LEU A 90 -10.05 -2.94 17.22
C LEU A 90 -11.08 -3.88 16.57
N LEU A 91 -11.16 -5.14 17.04
CA LEU A 91 -12.09 -6.14 16.52
C LEU A 91 -13.56 -5.77 16.77
N ARG A 92 -13.86 -5.14 17.92
CA ARG A 92 -15.21 -4.62 18.20
C ARG A 92 -15.60 -3.50 17.22
N GLN A 93 -14.64 -2.70 16.77
CA GLN A 93 -14.91 -1.60 15.85
C GLN A 93 -15.04 -2.08 14.39
N LEU A 94 -14.34 -3.15 14.02
CA LEU A 94 -14.27 -3.65 12.64
C LEU A 94 -14.72 -5.12 12.58
N PRO A 95 -16.04 -5.38 12.42
CA PRO A 95 -16.60 -6.71 12.58
C PRO A 95 -16.16 -7.73 11.52
N LYS A 96 -15.67 -7.28 10.35
CA LYS A 96 -15.13 -8.17 9.30
C LYS A 96 -13.61 -8.36 9.39
N LEU A 97 -12.97 -7.79 10.41
CA LEU A 97 -11.53 -7.84 10.59
C LEU A 97 -11.13 -9.05 11.42
N ASP A 98 -10.09 -9.76 10.98
CA ASP A 98 -9.35 -10.73 11.76
C ASP A 98 -7.89 -10.29 11.89
N LEU A 99 -7.25 -10.62 13.01
CA LEU A 99 -5.82 -10.34 13.23
C LEU A 99 -4.97 -11.58 13.01
N ALA A 100 -3.92 -11.46 12.20
CA ALA A 100 -2.84 -12.43 12.18
C ALA A 100 -1.98 -12.36 13.44
N ASP A 101 -1.24 -13.44 13.69
CA ASP A 101 -0.31 -13.46 14.82
C ASP A 101 0.74 -12.35 14.64
N PRO A 102 0.94 -11.51 15.65
CA PRO A 102 1.87 -10.39 15.56
C PRO A 102 3.29 -10.92 15.32
N VAL A 103 4.01 -10.28 14.40
CA VAL A 103 5.41 -10.63 14.17
C VAL A 103 6.28 -9.48 14.60
N PHE A 104 7.23 -9.77 15.50
CA PHE A 104 8.22 -8.77 15.87
C PHE A 104 9.04 -8.34 14.64
N HIS A 105 9.08 -7.04 14.38
CA HIS A 105 9.82 -6.47 13.27
C HIS A 105 10.41 -5.08 13.63
N PRO A 106 11.75 -4.93 13.62
CA PRO A 106 12.45 -3.71 14.06
C PRO A 106 12.54 -2.67 12.93
N VAL A 107 11.51 -1.85 12.77
CA VAL A 107 11.44 -0.78 11.74
C VAL A 107 12.40 0.37 12.07
N HIS A 108 12.57 0.69 13.35
CA HIS A 108 13.39 1.78 13.86
C HIS A 108 14.83 1.31 14.10
N LEU A 109 15.63 1.25 13.03
CA LEU A 109 17.02 0.77 13.09
C LEU A 109 17.91 1.51 14.10
N PHE A 110 17.61 2.78 14.43
CA PHE A 110 18.35 3.50 15.47
C PHE A 110 18.11 2.95 16.88
N LYS A 111 16.93 2.37 17.14
CA LYS A 111 16.65 1.62 18.38
C LYS A 111 17.24 0.21 18.35
N TYR A 112 17.42 -0.34 17.15
CA TYR A 112 17.96 -1.68 16.93
C TYR A 112 19.19 -1.65 16.00
N PRO A 113 20.32 -1.06 16.43
CA PRO A 113 21.48 -0.81 15.56
C PRO A 113 22.10 -2.10 14.99
N ARG A 114 21.89 -3.25 15.64
CA ARG A 114 22.32 -4.56 15.14
C ARG A 114 21.74 -4.94 13.78
N TYR A 115 20.64 -4.32 13.34
CA TYR A 115 20.04 -4.57 12.02
C TYR A 115 20.60 -3.64 10.93
N VAL A 116 21.34 -2.59 11.29
CA VAL A 116 21.95 -1.66 10.32
C VAL A 116 22.93 -2.37 9.36
N PRO A 117 23.84 -3.26 9.82
CA PRO A 117 24.74 -3.97 8.91
C PRO A 117 23.99 -4.81 7.86
N HIS A 118 22.89 -5.45 8.24
CA HIS A 118 22.05 -6.24 7.33
C HIS A 118 21.44 -5.37 6.23
N VAL A 119 20.85 -4.24 6.60
CA VAL A 119 20.26 -3.29 5.64
C VAL A 119 21.32 -2.69 4.73
N ALA A 120 22.50 -2.38 5.26
CA ALA A 120 23.64 -1.91 4.47
C ALA A 120 24.13 -2.98 3.48
N TRP A 121 24.19 -4.24 3.91
CA TRP A 121 24.54 -5.36 3.04
C TRP A 121 23.50 -5.56 1.92
N LEU A 122 22.21 -5.58 2.24
CA LEU A 122 21.13 -5.65 1.23
C LEU A 122 21.24 -4.52 0.21
N ARG A 123 21.62 -3.32 0.66
CA ARG A 123 21.81 -2.17 -0.21
C ARG A 123 22.99 -2.35 -1.17
N LEU A 124 24.13 -2.80 -0.66
CA LEU A 124 25.37 -2.94 -1.44
C LEU A 124 25.35 -4.17 -2.36
N ALA A 125 24.89 -5.31 -1.86
CA ALA A 125 24.92 -6.59 -2.57
C ALA A 125 23.72 -6.77 -3.52
N HIS A 126 22.53 -6.29 -3.12
CA HIS A 126 21.28 -6.55 -3.84
C HIS A 126 20.60 -5.28 -4.36
N GLY A 127 21.16 -4.10 -4.11
CA GLY A 127 20.61 -2.83 -4.57
C GLY A 127 19.28 -2.45 -3.91
N VAL A 128 18.86 -3.17 -2.86
CA VAL A 128 17.59 -2.93 -2.16
C VAL A 128 17.67 -1.58 -1.42
N PRO A 129 16.78 -0.61 -1.70
CA PRO A 129 16.83 0.68 -1.03
C PRO A 129 16.46 0.53 0.44
N TYR A 130 16.93 1.47 1.26
CA TYR A 130 16.69 1.53 2.71
C TYR A 130 15.21 1.38 3.06
N ILE A 131 14.30 2.00 2.29
CA ILE A 131 12.86 1.97 2.55
C ILE A 131 12.28 0.55 2.53
N ALA A 132 12.83 -0.35 1.72
CA ALA A 132 12.46 -1.76 1.61
C ALA A 132 13.35 -2.64 2.49
N GLY A 133 14.66 -2.38 2.51
CA GLY A 133 15.64 -3.17 3.26
C GLY A 133 15.38 -3.16 4.76
N LYS A 134 14.88 -2.06 5.32
CA LYS A 134 14.49 -2.02 6.74
C LYS A 134 13.35 -2.99 7.09
N TRP A 135 12.56 -3.40 6.10
CA TRP A 135 11.47 -4.38 6.25
C TRP A 135 11.92 -5.82 6.07
N ASP A 136 13.13 -6.07 5.60
CA ASP A 136 13.60 -7.43 5.40
C ASP A 136 13.86 -8.12 6.74
N SER A 137 13.03 -9.13 7.02
CA SER A 137 13.16 -10.00 8.18
C SER A 137 12.77 -11.43 7.82
N ALA A 138 13.60 -12.39 8.24
CA ALA A 138 13.31 -13.80 8.12
C ALA A 138 12.07 -14.22 8.91
N SER A 139 11.88 -13.71 10.13
CA SER A 139 10.70 -14.03 10.96
C SER A 139 9.41 -13.54 10.31
N PHE A 140 9.42 -12.32 9.78
CA PHE A 140 8.29 -11.74 9.06
C PHE A 140 8.01 -12.52 7.77
N ARG A 141 9.07 -12.89 7.03
CA ARG A 141 8.94 -13.73 5.83
C ARG A 141 8.28 -15.07 6.14
N THR A 142 8.80 -15.82 7.12
CA THR A 142 8.25 -17.14 7.48
C THR A 142 6.81 -17.04 7.96
N ALA A 143 6.47 -16.02 8.76
CA ALA A 143 5.10 -15.82 9.21
C ALA A 143 4.16 -15.44 8.06
N LEU A 144 4.61 -14.58 7.15
CA LEU A 144 3.83 -14.21 5.97
C LEU A 144 3.66 -15.40 5.01
N GLU A 145 4.70 -16.22 4.82
CA GLU A 145 4.63 -17.48 4.06
C GLU A 145 3.57 -18.42 4.63
N ARG A 146 3.52 -18.59 5.96
CA ARG A 146 2.51 -19.40 6.62
C ARG A 146 1.11 -18.83 6.42
N GLU A 147 0.93 -17.52 6.58
CA GLU A 147 -0.36 -16.86 6.41
C GLU A 147 -0.86 -16.96 4.95
N LEU A 148 0.01 -16.70 3.97
CA LEU A 148 -0.28 -16.83 2.54
C LEU A 148 -0.50 -18.28 2.10
N SER A 149 0.04 -19.26 2.82
CA SER A 149 -0.18 -20.68 2.49
C SER A 149 -1.45 -21.25 3.14
N ARG A 150 -1.95 -20.59 4.19
CA ARG A 150 -3.11 -21.05 4.98
C ARG A 150 -4.44 -20.80 4.29
N ASP A 151 -4.57 -19.67 3.63
CA ASP A 151 -5.82 -19.16 3.07
C ASP A 151 -5.63 -18.67 1.63
N ALA A 152 -6.67 -18.78 0.80
CA ALA A 152 -6.71 -18.08 -0.48
C ALA A 152 -7.32 -16.68 -0.28
N TYR A 153 -6.67 -15.68 -0.88
CA TYR A 153 -7.10 -14.29 -0.85
C TYR A 153 -7.42 -13.81 -2.26
N ASP A 154 -8.48 -13.03 -2.40
CA ASP A 154 -8.84 -12.39 -3.67
C ASP A 154 -8.04 -11.11 -3.88
N VAL A 155 -7.72 -10.43 -2.77
CA VAL A 155 -6.95 -9.19 -2.76
C VAL A 155 -5.86 -9.26 -1.71
N VAL A 156 -4.64 -8.86 -2.08
CA VAL A 156 -3.55 -8.57 -1.13
C VAL A 156 -3.23 -7.08 -1.19
N TRP A 157 -3.49 -6.39 -0.09
CA TRP A 157 -3.33 -4.95 0.05
C TRP A 157 -2.01 -4.62 0.75
N LEU A 158 -1.06 -4.07 0.01
CA LEU A 158 0.25 -3.65 0.51
C LEU A 158 0.17 -2.18 0.98
N ASN A 159 0.10 -1.95 2.29
CA ASN A 159 0.04 -0.61 2.85
C ASN A 159 1.45 -0.04 3.06
N GLY A 160 1.98 0.61 2.04
CA GLY A 160 3.26 1.31 2.04
C GLY A 160 4.33 0.62 1.21
N LEU A 161 5.18 1.43 0.55
CA LEU A 161 6.22 0.94 -0.36
C LEU A 161 7.20 -0.05 0.31
N GLY A 162 7.48 0.15 1.60
CA GLY A 162 8.41 -0.71 2.32
C GLY A 162 7.94 -2.17 2.40
N ILE A 163 6.64 -2.40 2.62
CA ILE A 163 6.07 -3.75 2.71
C ILE A 163 6.04 -4.45 1.35
N ALA A 164 6.06 -3.68 0.26
CA ALA A 164 6.15 -4.21 -1.09
C ALA A 164 7.46 -4.94 -1.39
N HIS A 165 8.43 -4.90 -0.47
CA HIS A 165 9.58 -5.83 -0.46
C HIS A 165 9.15 -7.30 -0.56
N TYR A 166 7.98 -7.64 0.00
CA TYR A 166 7.41 -8.98 -0.02
C TYR A 166 6.55 -9.30 -1.25
N LEU A 167 6.49 -8.40 -2.25
CA LEU A 167 5.63 -8.58 -3.43
C LEU A 167 5.91 -9.90 -4.17
N SER A 168 7.18 -10.25 -4.39
CA SER A 168 7.54 -11.49 -5.09
C SER A 168 7.05 -12.73 -4.34
N LEU A 169 7.08 -12.70 -3.01
CA LEU A 169 6.56 -13.78 -2.17
C LEU A 169 5.03 -13.88 -2.31
N VAL A 170 4.34 -12.74 -2.21
CA VAL A 170 2.88 -12.67 -2.40
C VAL A 170 2.48 -13.24 -3.76
N ARG A 171 3.13 -12.82 -4.84
CA ARG A 171 2.82 -13.33 -6.20
C ARG A 171 3.12 -14.81 -6.36
N GLY A 172 4.16 -15.33 -5.69
CA GLY A 172 4.49 -16.74 -5.73
C GLY A 172 3.45 -17.63 -5.04
N LEU A 173 2.93 -17.20 -3.90
CA LEU A 173 1.99 -17.98 -3.09
C LEU A 173 0.51 -17.70 -3.39
N GLN A 174 0.19 -16.50 -3.87
CA GLN A 174 -1.16 -16.04 -4.21
C GLN A 174 -1.20 -15.51 -5.65
N PRO A 175 -0.91 -16.35 -6.67
CA PRO A 175 -0.79 -15.90 -8.06
C PRO A 175 -2.10 -15.38 -8.67
N LYS A 176 -3.25 -15.75 -8.09
CA LYS A 176 -4.58 -15.31 -8.54
C LYS A 176 -5.06 -14.04 -7.83
N ALA A 177 -4.45 -13.68 -6.70
CA ALA A 177 -4.87 -12.53 -5.93
C ALA A 177 -4.50 -11.24 -6.65
N ARG A 178 -5.42 -10.28 -6.63
CA ARG A 178 -5.13 -8.91 -7.04
C ARG A 178 -4.26 -8.25 -5.99
N VAL A 179 -3.09 -7.73 -6.38
CA VAL A 179 -2.20 -7.05 -5.45
C VAL A 179 -2.33 -5.54 -5.62
N ILE A 180 -2.68 -4.86 -4.54
CA ILE A 180 -2.86 -3.40 -4.49
C ILE A 180 -1.69 -2.81 -3.72
N LEU A 181 -1.04 -1.77 -4.24
CA LEU A 181 -0.09 -0.97 -3.48
C LEU A 181 -0.74 0.35 -3.07
N ASP A 182 -0.95 0.53 -1.78
CA ASP A 182 -1.31 1.83 -1.25
C ASP A 182 -0.05 2.57 -0.76
N GLN A 183 0.20 3.76 -1.33
CA GLN A 183 1.28 4.63 -0.89
C GLN A 183 0.72 5.91 -0.28
N HIS A 184 1.31 6.30 0.84
CA HIS A 184 0.97 7.58 1.49
C HIS A 184 1.72 8.76 0.87
N ASN A 185 2.89 8.51 0.28
CA ASN A 185 3.71 9.50 -0.39
C ASN A 185 4.39 8.84 -1.59
N VAL A 186 4.85 9.66 -2.54
CA VAL A 186 5.90 9.24 -3.47
C VAL A 186 7.21 9.20 -2.69
N GLU A 187 7.63 8.02 -2.27
CA GLU A 187 8.79 7.87 -1.38
C GLU A 187 10.06 8.33 -2.08
N SER A 188 10.17 8.11 -3.40
CA SER A 188 11.32 8.60 -4.16
C SER A 188 11.43 10.12 -4.16
N ASP A 189 10.32 10.87 -4.13
CA ASP A 189 10.35 12.33 -4.03
C ASP A 189 10.83 12.81 -2.66
N ARG A 190 10.48 12.08 -1.58
CA ARG A 190 11.00 12.38 -0.24
C ARG A 190 12.52 12.22 -0.19
N PHE A 191 13.05 11.14 -0.79
CA PHE A 191 14.50 10.94 -0.89
C PHE A 191 15.16 11.97 -1.81
N ALA A 192 14.50 12.39 -2.89
CA ALA A 192 15.00 13.46 -3.76
C ALA A 192 15.13 14.80 -2.99
N GLN A 193 14.10 15.17 -2.23
CA GLN A 193 14.11 16.36 -1.38
C GLN A 193 15.21 16.28 -0.31
N PHE A 194 15.35 15.12 0.32
CA PHE A 194 16.43 14.88 1.28
C PHE A 194 17.81 15.05 0.65
N ALA A 195 18.05 14.46 -0.52
CA ALA A 195 19.33 14.51 -1.23
C ALA A 195 19.70 15.93 -1.70
N ARG A 196 18.72 16.74 -2.09
CA ARG A 196 18.91 18.16 -2.43
C ARG A 196 19.41 19.01 -1.26
N ARG A 197 19.11 18.61 -0.01
CA ARG A 197 19.56 19.31 1.21
C ARG A 197 20.96 18.90 1.66
N GLN A 198 21.53 17.83 1.10
CA GLN A 198 22.86 17.34 1.48
C GLN A 198 23.98 18.00 0.68
N ARG A 199 25.22 17.90 1.19
CA ARG A 199 26.44 18.41 0.54
C ARG A 199 27.57 17.36 0.59
N GLY A 200 28.54 17.48 -0.31
CA GLY A 200 29.73 16.62 -0.34
C GLY A 200 29.44 15.13 -0.50
N ALA A 201 30.21 14.25 0.16
CA ALA A 201 30.04 12.80 0.09
C ALA A 201 28.64 12.33 0.55
N LYS A 202 28.03 13.03 1.52
CA LYS A 202 26.65 12.73 1.98
C LYS A 202 25.63 12.92 0.85
N LYS A 203 25.85 13.90 -0.03
CA LYS A 203 25.01 14.11 -1.22
C LYS A 203 25.09 12.94 -2.19
N LEU A 204 26.29 12.42 -2.45
CA LEU A 204 26.47 11.27 -3.35
C LEU A 204 25.73 10.04 -2.82
N LEU A 205 25.83 9.77 -1.51
CA LEU A 205 25.10 8.67 -0.87
C LEU A 205 23.58 8.89 -0.94
N ALA A 206 23.11 10.09 -0.63
CA ALA A 206 21.69 10.42 -0.70
C ALA A 206 21.12 10.34 -2.12
N ASP A 207 21.87 10.80 -3.13
CA ASP A 207 21.49 10.70 -4.55
C ASP A 207 21.50 9.24 -5.04
N ALA A 208 22.42 8.40 -4.54
CA ALA A 208 22.40 6.96 -4.80
C ALA A 208 21.15 6.30 -4.19
N GLU A 209 20.79 6.68 -2.96
CA GLU A 209 19.61 6.18 -2.26
C GLU A 209 18.30 6.60 -2.94
N TRP A 210 18.20 7.86 -3.35
CA TRP A 210 17.09 8.35 -4.15
C TRP A 210 16.92 7.53 -5.44
N ARG A 211 18.00 7.35 -6.22
CA ARG A 211 17.95 6.61 -7.48
C ARG A 211 17.51 5.16 -7.28
N ALA A 212 17.95 4.51 -6.21
CA ALA A 212 17.53 3.15 -5.90
C ALA A 212 16.07 3.07 -5.45
N THR A 213 15.63 3.99 -4.58
CA THR A 213 14.23 4.08 -4.17
C THR A 213 13.33 4.30 -5.38
N ARG A 214 13.70 5.23 -6.27
CA ARG A 214 12.94 5.50 -7.51
C ARG A 214 12.87 4.27 -8.43
N ARG A 215 13.96 3.52 -8.56
CA ARG A 215 13.97 2.29 -9.36
C ARG A 215 13.06 1.23 -8.75
N PHE A 216 13.17 1.02 -7.43
CA PHE A 216 12.35 0.07 -6.70
C PHE A 216 10.86 0.43 -6.78
N GLU A 217 10.50 1.67 -6.45
CA GLU A 217 9.11 2.17 -6.50
C GLU A 217 8.49 2.00 -7.89
N ARG A 218 9.20 2.38 -8.95
CA ARG A 218 8.74 2.16 -10.33
C ARG A 218 8.61 0.68 -10.68
N GLY A 219 9.48 -0.16 -10.14
CA GLY A 219 9.42 -1.62 -10.33
C GLY A 219 8.16 -2.20 -9.68
N VAL A 220 7.91 -1.85 -8.42
CA VAL A 220 6.72 -2.27 -7.69
C VAL A 220 5.45 -1.77 -8.37
N LEU A 221 5.36 -0.47 -8.70
CA LEU A 221 4.19 0.11 -9.36
C LEU A 221 3.84 -0.54 -10.71
N ARG A 222 4.82 -1.12 -11.41
CA ARG A 222 4.59 -1.86 -12.66
C ARG A 222 4.14 -3.31 -12.44
N ALA A 223 4.39 -3.85 -11.25
CA ALA A 223 4.17 -5.25 -10.92
C ALA A 223 2.92 -5.49 -10.07
N VAL A 224 2.31 -4.43 -9.53
CA VAL A 224 1.01 -4.45 -8.84
C VAL A 224 -0.13 -4.17 -9.81
N ASP A 225 -1.35 -4.50 -9.39
CA ASP A 225 -2.56 -4.42 -10.23
C ASP A 225 -3.37 -3.14 -9.99
N ALA A 226 -3.06 -2.40 -8.93
CA ALA A 226 -3.61 -1.09 -8.60
C ALA A 226 -2.64 -0.33 -7.68
#